data_AF-A0A7C4E8R6-F1
#
_entry.id   AF-A0A7C4E8R6-F1
#
_cell.length_a   1.000
_cell.length_b   1.000
_cell.length_c   1.000
_cell.angle_alpha   90.00
_cell.angle_beta   90.00
_cell.angle_gamma   90.00
#
_symmetry.space_group_name_H-M   'P 1'
#
loop_
_entity.id
_entity.type
_entity.pdbx_description
1 polymer ?
#
loop_
_entity_poly.entity_id
_entity_poly.type
_entity_poly.pdbx_seq_one_letter_code
_entity_poly.pdbx_strand_id
1 'polypeptide(L)'
;MSARRGSSFGFDTLRLEGALLLPDLLEKAAQGQASCQAPEDYHVPRGFTLQEEIGRAFRIAQAQWKAFGASLERTDLDATASSRAFVEEFLRDALGYADVRATAPRIVGERTFPVTLQAAANIPVVVAPATLDLDDPDPAFAPQGGSARKKSPFQLLQEYLNAEPAARWGLASNGRNLRLARDAATLTRPSFIEFDLETMLGQARYPDFAALWRLLHASRASRTPEPVWELWRADGQREGARVREGLRIGVEAALVTLGEGFLKHPANEPLRRALIAGDLTRQAYFEELLRLVYRLIFLFAVEERGLLHPADDSPAAAAARRIYAQGYGARRLRERCLRRLARDAHDDLWQAQVIVFRALATGEPRLALPALG
;
A
#
# COMPACT_ATOMS: atom_id res chain seq x y z
N MET A 1 -0.49 6.91 23.16
CA MET A 1 -1.43 6.21 22.26
C MET A 1 -0.67 5.75 21.04
N SER A 2 -0.74 4.46 20.71
CA SER A 2 0.14 3.79 19.76
C SER A 2 -0.17 4.21 18.32
N ALA A 3 0.81 4.82 17.64
CA ALA A 3 0.76 5.05 16.20
C ALA A 3 0.77 3.70 15.48
N ARG A 4 -0.36 3.34 14.88
CA ARG A 4 -0.43 2.21 13.94
C ARG A 4 0.48 2.53 12.75
N ARG A 5 1.61 1.83 12.66
CA ARG A 5 2.51 1.87 11.51
C ARG A 5 1.78 1.32 10.29
N GLY A 6 1.25 2.21 9.46
CA GLY A 6 0.90 1.90 8.08
C GLY A 6 2.15 1.48 7.31
N SER A 7 1.98 0.68 6.26
CA SER A 7 3.03 0.31 5.31
C SER A 7 3.84 1.57 4.94
N SER A 8 5.11 1.66 5.33
CA SER A 8 5.93 2.84 4.99
C SER A 8 6.25 2.80 3.50
N PHE A 9 5.45 3.50 2.72
CA PHE A 9 5.87 3.95 1.41
C PHE A 9 7.06 4.90 1.59
N GLY A 10 7.87 5.11 0.56
CA GLY A 10 8.90 6.18 0.56
C GLY A 10 8.33 7.61 0.60
N PHE A 11 7.08 7.79 1.04
CA PHE A 11 6.34 9.05 1.12
C PHE A 11 5.73 9.17 2.52
N ASP A 12 6.09 10.22 3.26
CA ASP A 12 5.66 10.38 4.65
C ASP A 12 4.22 10.90 4.77
N THR A 13 3.72 11.60 3.75
CA THR A 13 2.38 12.23 3.76
C THR A 13 1.31 11.41 3.05
N LEU A 14 1.62 10.15 2.70
CA LEU A 14 0.72 9.23 2.02
C LEU A 14 0.44 8.01 2.91
N ARG A 15 -0.83 7.74 3.20
CA ARG A 15 -1.26 6.60 4.02
C ARG A 15 -2.24 5.72 3.25
N LEU A 16 -1.91 4.43 3.12
CA LEU A 16 -2.85 3.41 2.67
C LEU A 16 -3.49 2.74 3.89
N GLU A 17 -4.81 2.82 4.01
CA GLU A 17 -5.61 2.06 4.97
C GLU A 17 -6.36 0.93 4.25
N GLY A 18 -6.32 -0.26 4.84
CA GLY A 18 -6.98 -1.44 4.27
C GLY A 18 -6.36 -1.92 2.94
N ALA A 19 -7.21 -2.40 2.03
CA ALA A 19 -6.80 -3.04 0.78
C ALA A 19 -7.41 -2.34 -0.46
N LEU A 20 -7.26 -1.01 -0.54
CA LEU A 20 -7.82 -0.22 -1.65
C LEU A 20 -7.07 -0.53 -2.95
N LEU A 21 -5.74 -0.57 -2.86
CA LEU A 21 -4.80 -1.03 -3.87
C LEU A 21 -3.76 -1.94 -3.20
N LEU A 22 -3.08 -2.77 -3.98
CA LEU A 22 -1.91 -3.48 -3.46
C LEU A 22 -0.79 -2.47 -3.15
N PRO A 23 -0.08 -2.58 -2.01
CA PRO A 23 0.99 -1.66 -1.66
C PRO A 23 2.05 -1.48 -2.75
N ASP A 24 2.57 -2.59 -3.30
CA ASP A 24 3.57 -2.54 -4.39
C ASP A 24 3.05 -1.80 -5.63
N LEU A 25 1.78 -1.98 -5.98
CA LEU A 25 1.18 -1.27 -7.10
C LEU A 25 0.98 0.22 -6.80
N LEU A 26 0.58 0.56 -5.58
CA LEU A 26 0.46 1.96 -5.15
C LEU A 26 1.83 2.66 -5.18
N GLU A 27 2.89 1.98 -4.76
CA GLU A 27 4.25 2.50 -4.84
C GLU A 27 4.69 2.73 -6.29
N LYS A 28 4.50 1.74 -7.18
CA LYS A 28 4.74 1.91 -8.62
C LYS A 28 3.95 3.08 -9.20
N ALA A 29 2.66 3.19 -8.86
CA ALA A 29 1.81 4.27 -9.34
C ALA A 29 2.26 5.65 -8.83
N ALA A 30 2.66 5.76 -7.56
CA ALA A 30 3.21 6.99 -6.99
C ALA A 30 4.52 7.42 -7.69
N GLN A 31 5.33 6.47 -8.13
CA GLN A 31 6.58 6.69 -8.85
C GLN A 31 6.40 6.90 -10.37
N GLY A 32 5.18 6.78 -10.90
CA GLY A 32 4.93 6.92 -12.35
C GLY A 32 5.27 5.69 -13.18
N GLN A 33 5.29 4.50 -12.56
CA GLN A 33 5.70 3.22 -13.16
C GLN A 33 4.54 2.24 -13.35
N ALA A 34 3.30 2.63 -13.02
CA ALA A 34 2.10 1.83 -13.26
C ALA A 34 1.54 2.04 -14.68
N SER A 35 0.55 1.21 -15.05
CA SER A 35 -0.18 1.34 -16.31
C SER A 35 -0.87 2.71 -16.42
N CYS A 36 -1.03 3.21 -17.65
CA CYS A 36 -1.65 4.50 -17.96
C CYS A 36 -0.94 5.73 -17.37
N GLN A 37 0.40 5.75 -17.25
CA GLN A 37 1.13 6.90 -16.70
C GLN A 37 2.09 7.59 -17.70
N ALA A 38 1.89 7.40 -19.00
CA ALA A 38 2.56 8.20 -20.01
C ALA A 38 2.05 9.67 -19.97
N PRO A 39 2.82 10.67 -20.43
CA PRO A 39 2.37 12.07 -20.45
C PRO A 39 0.99 12.27 -21.11
N GLU A 40 0.70 11.53 -22.16
CA GLU A 40 -0.56 11.57 -22.90
C GLU A 40 -1.74 11.08 -22.05
N ASP A 41 -1.50 10.10 -21.17
CA ASP A 41 -2.52 9.59 -20.24
C ASP A 41 -2.90 10.63 -19.18
N TYR A 42 -2.05 11.64 -18.96
CA TYR A 42 -2.37 12.80 -18.12
C TYR A 42 -2.88 14.00 -18.91
N HIS A 43 -3.08 13.86 -20.22
CA HIS A 43 -3.46 14.96 -21.10
C HIS A 43 -2.48 16.14 -21.06
N VAL A 44 -1.18 15.85 -20.84
CA VAL A 44 -0.13 16.86 -20.89
C VAL A 44 -0.13 17.54 -22.27
N PRO A 45 -0.23 18.88 -22.35
CA PRO A 45 -0.23 19.58 -23.62
C PRO A 45 1.06 19.36 -24.41
N ARG A 46 0.96 19.37 -25.74
CA ARG A 46 2.14 19.27 -26.62
C ARG A 46 3.12 20.40 -26.31
N GLY A 47 4.40 20.05 -26.20
CA GLY A 47 5.47 21.00 -25.87
C GLY A 47 5.78 21.11 -24.38
N PHE A 48 5.01 20.44 -23.51
CA PHE A 48 5.29 20.33 -22.08
C PHE A 48 5.66 18.90 -21.70
N THR A 49 6.50 18.78 -20.68
CA THR A 49 6.80 17.51 -20.02
C THR A 49 5.86 17.29 -18.83
N LEU A 50 5.72 16.02 -18.43
CA LEU A 50 4.95 15.66 -17.24
C LEU A 50 5.47 16.35 -15.97
N GLN A 51 6.80 16.52 -15.85
CA GLN A 51 7.40 17.19 -14.69
C GLN A 51 7.10 18.68 -14.65
N GLU A 52 7.06 19.36 -15.81
CA GLU A 52 6.69 20.78 -15.88
C GLU A 52 5.23 21.00 -15.46
N GLU A 53 4.32 20.12 -15.89
CA GLU A 53 2.91 20.21 -15.49
C GLU A 53 2.71 19.92 -14.00
N ILE A 54 3.40 18.91 -13.44
CA ILE A 54 3.40 18.67 -11.99
C ILE A 54 3.97 19.88 -11.24
N GLY A 55 5.07 20.46 -11.71
CA GLY A 55 5.68 21.66 -11.13
C GLY A 55 4.76 22.89 -11.19
N ARG A 56 4.01 23.06 -12.28
CA ARG A 56 2.98 24.09 -12.41
C ARG A 56 1.84 23.87 -11.42
N ALA A 57 1.28 22.67 -11.37
CA ALA A 57 0.22 22.30 -10.45
C ALA A 57 0.63 22.50 -8.98
N PHE A 58 1.88 22.17 -8.65
CA PHE A 58 2.40 22.35 -7.30
C PHE A 58 2.42 23.82 -6.87
N ARG A 59 2.89 24.72 -7.75
CA ARG A 59 2.88 26.17 -7.45
C ARG A 59 1.47 26.71 -7.26
N ILE A 60 0.51 26.25 -8.05
CA ILE A 60 -0.91 26.61 -7.92
C ILE A 60 -1.43 26.13 -6.56
N ALA A 61 -1.22 24.86 -6.22
CA ALA A 61 -1.65 24.28 -4.95
C ALA A 61 -1.03 25.00 -3.74
N GLN A 62 0.24 25.37 -3.79
CA GLN A 62 0.89 26.13 -2.72
C GLN A 62 0.27 27.52 -2.53
N ALA A 63 -0.08 28.21 -3.62
CA ALA A 63 -0.73 29.52 -3.55
C ALA A 63 -2.14 29.40 -2.94
N GLN A 64 -2.92 28.41 -3.36
CA GLN A 64 -4.24 28.10 -2.81
C GLN A 64 -4.17 27.72 -1.33
N TRP A 65 -3.20 26.88 -0.94
CA TRP A 65 -2.98 26.50 0.45
C TRP A 65 -2.64 27.71 1.33
N LYS A 66 -1.80 28.62 0.85
CA LYS A 66 -1.47 29.85 1.58
C LYS A 66 -2.71 30.72 1.81
N ALA A 67 -3.57 30.87 0.80
CA ALA A 67 -4.82 31.61 0.93
C ALA A 67 -5.80 30.92 1.91
N PHE A 68 -5.92 29.59 1.83
CA PHE A 68 -6.73 28.80 2.73
C PHE A 68 -6.23 28.86 4.18
N GLY A 69 -4.92 28.74 4.42
CA GLY A 69 -4.30 28.87 5.73
C GLY A 69 -4.63 30.20 6.41
N ALA A 70 -4.63 31.31 5.66
CA ALA A 70 -5.05 32.61 6.18
C ALA A 70 -6.54 32.65 6.58
N SER A 71 -7.40 31.83 5.96
CA SER A 71 -8.81 31.69 6.34
C SER A 71 -9.02 30.85 7.59
N LEU A 72 -8.10 29.94 7.93
CA LEU A 72 -8.18 29.09 9.13
C LEU A 72 -7.97 29.88 10.43
N GLU A 73 -7.20 30.97 10.37
CA GLU A 73 -6.95 31.87 11.50
C GLU A 73 -8.13 32.81 11.80
N ARG A 74 -9.16 32.82 10.94
CA ARG A 74 -10.32 33.70 11.03
C ARG A 74 -11.52 32.98 11.64
N THR A 75 -12.10 33.57 12.69
CA THR A 75 -13.30 33.04 13.36
C THR A 75 -14.61 33.59 12.80
N ASP A 76 -14.55 34.61 11.94
CA ASP A 76 -15.72 35.26 11.34
C ASP A 76 -16.17 34.63 10.02
N LEU A 77 -15.39 33.68 9.49
CA LEU A 77 -15.70 32.94 8.27
C LEU A 77 -16.38 31.59 8.57
N ASP A 78 -17.25 31.15 7.67
CA ASP A 78 -17.79 29.79 7.70
C ASP A 78 -16.69 28.79 7.29
N ALA A 79 -16.18 28.04 8.26
CA ALA A 79 -15.12 27.05 8.07
C ALA A 79 -15.47 25.97 7.02
N THR A 80 -16.75 25.60 6.89
CA THR A 80 -17.19 24.61 5.90
C THR A 80 -17.13 25.22 4.50
N ALA A 81 -17.59 26.47 4.34
CA ALA A 81 -17.52 27.19 3.08
C ALA A 81 -16.07 27.43 2.63
N SER A 82 -15.18 27.84 3.54
CA SER A 82 -13.76 28.02 3.26
C SER A 82 -13.08 26.72 2.81
N SER A 83 -13.36 25.61 3.51
CA SER A 83 -12.80 24.29 3.16
C SER A 83 -13.32 23.81 1.80
N ARG A 84 -14.62 24.03 1.51
CA ARG A 84 -15.22 23.72 0.21
C ARG A 84 -14.59 24.53 -0.93
N ALA A 85 -14.41 25.84 -0.75
CA ALA A 85 -13.78 26.70 -1.74
C ALA A 85 -12.36 26.22 -2.07
N PHE A 86 -11.54 25.96 -1.05
CA PHE A 86 -10.19 25.44 -1.24
C PHE A 86 -10.17 24.09 -1.97
N VAL A 87 -11.01 23.13 -1.55
CA VAL A 87 -11.06 21.80 -2.19
C VAL A 87 -11.53 21.90 -3.65
N GLU A 88 -12.50 22.77 -3.94
CA GLU A 88 -13.00 22.99 -5.30
C GLU A 88 -11.90 23.59 -6.21
N GLU A 89 -11.19 24.62 -5.76
CA GLU A 89 -10.07 25.24 -6.47
C GLU A 89 -8.88 24.28 -6.65
N PHE A 90 -8.55 23.50 -5.61
CA PHE A 90 -7.47 22.51 -5.66
C PHE A 90 -7.76 21.41 -6.67
N LEU A 91 -8.98 20.86 -6.66
CA LEU A 91 -9.39 19.86 -7.65
C LEU A 91 -9.35 20.44 -9.07
N ARG A 92 -9.84 21.67 -9.26
CA ARG A 92 -9.90 22.31 -10.59
C ARG A 92 -8.52 22.62 -11.14
N ASP A 93 -7.74 23.39 -10.39
CA ASP A 93 -6.60 24.11 -10.95
C ASP A 93 -5.27 23.37 -10.71
N ALA A 94 -5.17 22.55 -9.65
CA ALA A 94 -4.00 21.73 -9.38
C ALA A 94 -4.15 20.29 -9.91
N LEU A 95 -5.35 19.70 -9.84
CA LEU A 95 -5.59 18.32 -10.27
C LEU A 95 -6.33 18.18 -11.60
N GLY A 96 -6.74 19.28 -12.23
CA GLY A 96 -7.28 19.29 -13.60
C GLY A 96 -8.74 18.84 -13.73
N TYR A 97 -9.51 18.81 -12.65
CA TYR A 97 -10.94 18.44 -12.69
C TYR A 97 -11.76 19.61 -13.25
N ALA A 98 -11.79 19.76 -14.58
CA ALA A 98 -12.43 20.87 -15.27
C ALA A 98 -13.93 21.04 -14.96
N ASP A 99 -14.63 19.92 -14.69
CA ASP A 99 -16.08 19.90 -14.43
C ASP A 99 -16.45 19.94 -12.94
N VAL A 100 -15.49 20.22 -12.06
CA VAL A 100 -15.75 20.28 -10.62
C VAL A 100 -16.78 21.36 -10.31
N ARG A 101 -17.83 20.98 -9.59
CA ARG A 101 -18.96 21.88 -9.30
C ARG A 101 -19.70 21.53 -8.02
N ALA A 102 -20.23 22.55 -7.37
CA ALA A 102 -21.21 22.38 -6.30
C ALA A 102 -22.48 21.70 -6.85
N THR A 103 -23.11 20.89 -6.00
CA THR A 103 -24.36 20.19 -6.30
C THR A 103 -25.31 20.27 -5.11
N ALA A 104 -26.61 20.14 -5.38
CA ALA A 104 -27.59 19.92 -4.31
C ALA A 104 -27.32 18.57 -3.62
N PRO A 105 -27.78 18.38 -2.36
CA PRO A 105 -27.75 17.08 -1.71
C PRO A 105 -28.30 15.97 -2.62
N ARG A 106 -27.67 14.80 -2.56
CA ARG A 106 -27.97 13.68 -3.45
C ARG A 106 -29.08 12.82 -2.87
N ILE A 107 -30.07 12.49 -3.68
CA ILE A 107 -31.19 11.63 -3.27
C ILE A 107 -30.97 10.25 -3.87
N VAL A 108 -30.92 9.22 -3.03
CA VAL A 108 -30.80 7.82 -3.44
C VAL A 108 -31.84 7.00 -2.68
N GLY A 109 -32.84 6.50 -3.40
CA GLY A 109 -34.04 5.93 -2.79
C GLY A 109 -34.77 6.99 -1.95
N GLU A 110 -35.08 6.66 -0.70
CA GLU A 110 -35.75 7.55 0.26
C GLU A 110 -34.77 8.39 1.10
N ARG A 111 -33.46 8.27 0.84
CA ARG A 111 -32.41 8.90 1.65
C ARG A 111 -31.82 10.11 0.94
N THR A 112 -31.59 11.19 1.69
CA THR A 112 -30.91 12.39 1.20
C THR A 112 -29.53 12.49 1.83
N PHE A 113 -28.50 12.41 1.00
CA PHE A 113 -27.09 12.47 1.38
C PHE A 113 -26.57 13.90 1.19
N PRO A 114 -25.99 14.56 2.22
CA PRO A 114 -25.39 15.89 2.12
C PRO A 114 -24.02 15.86 1.39
N VAL A 115 -24.00 15.27 0.20
CA VAL A 115 -22.85 15.24 -0.72
C VAL A 115 -23.03 16.38 -1.72
N THR A 116 -22.34 17.49 -1.51
CA THR A 116 -22.63 18.75 -2.22
C THR A 116 -21.54 19.19 -3.19
N LEU A 117 -20.58 18.34 -3.51
CA LEU A 117 -19.52 18.62 -4.48
C LEU A 117 -19.31 17.40 -5.39
N GLN A 118 -19.07 17.66 -6.67
CA GLN A 118 -18.84 16.64 -7.70
C GLN A 118 -17.55 17.00 -8.42
N ALA A 119 -16.55 16.10 -8.43
CA ALA A 119 -15.29 16.33 -9.12
C ALA A 119 -15.35 15.98 -10.61
N ALA A 120 -16.04 14.88 -10.94
CA ALA A 120 -16.28 14.39 -12.31
C ALA A 120 -17.61 13.65 -12.37
N ALA A 121 -18.03 13.18 -13.56
CA ALA A 121 -19.36 12.60 -13.80
C ALA A 121 -19.87 11.64 -12.71
N ASN A 122 -19.00 10.77 -12.20
CA ASN A 122 -19.33 9.77 -11.17
C ASN A 122 -18.42 9.83 -9.93
N ILE A 123 -17.76 10.97 -9.68
CA ILE A 123 -16.85 11.14 -8.55
C ILE A 123 -17.43 12.17 -7.57
N PRO A 124 -18.22 11.73 -6.57
CA PRO A 124 -18.67 12.58 -5.48
C PRO A 124 -17.51 13.02 -4.59
N VAL A 125 -17.67 14.19 -3.98
CA VAL A 125 -16.74 14.71 -2.97
C VAL A 125 -17.53 15.12 -1.73
N VAL A 126 -17.17 14.56 -0.58
CA VAL A 126 -17.62 15.04 0.73
C VAL A 126 -16.60 16.02 1.26
N VAL A 127 -17.04 17.22 1.62
CA VAL A 127 -16.17 18.25 2.21
C VAL A 127 -16.62 18.59 3.63
N ALA A 128 -15.70 18.53 4.57
CA ALA A 128 -15.88 18.91 5.96
C ALA A 128 -15.12 20.21 6.29
N PRO A 129 -15.48 20.92 7.37
CA PRO A 129 -14.65 22.02 7.85
C PRO A 129 -13.30 21.50 8.34
N ALA A 130 -12.23 22.30 8.18
CA ALA A 130 -10.87 21.96 8.63
C ALA A 130 -10.73 21.67 10.13
N THR A 131 -11.71 22.05 10.94
CA THR A 131 -11.76 21.78 12.38
C THR A 131 -12.30 20.39 12.73
N LEU A 132 -12.86 19.66 11.75
CA LEU A 132 -13.42 18.33 11.93
C LEU A 132 -12.55 17.28 11.22
N ASP A 133 -12.12 16.24 11.96
CA ASP A 133 -11.43 15.10 11.37
C ASP A 133 -12.41 14.28 10.49
N LEU A 134 -11.89 13.66 9.42
CA LEU A 134 -12.69 12.85 8.50
C LEU A 134 -13.32 11.61 9.16
N ASP A 135 -12.80 11.18 10.31
CA ASP A 135 -13.31 10.05 11.11
C ASP A 135 -14.18 10.49 12.30
N ASP A 136 -14.25 11.79 12.60
CA ASP A 136 -15.04 12.29 13.73
C ASP A 136 -16.52 12.48 13.35
N PRO A 137 -17.47 11.99 14.19
CA PRO A 137 -18.88 12.01 13.86
C PRO A 137 -19.54 13.37 14.11
N ASP A 138 -20.28 13.86 13.13
CA ASP A 138 -21.03 15.12 13.21
C ASP A 138 -22.44 14.96 12.57
N PRO A 139 -23.50 15.53 13.18
CA PRO A 139 -24.87 15.41 12.65
C PRO A 139 -25.05 15.97 11.23
N ALA A 140 -24.22 16.92 10.78
CA ALA A 140 -24.29 17.48 9.43
C ALA A 140 -24.00 16.45 8.33
N PHE A 141 -23.33 15.33 8.67
CA PHE A 141 -22.99 14.28 7.72
C PHE A 141 -23.92 13.06 7.83
N ALA A 142 -24.96 13.10 8.68
CA ALA A 142 -25.95 12.02 8.74
C ALA A 142 -26.93 12.14 7.56
N PRO A 143 -27.09 11.10 6.70
CA PRO A 143 -28.10 11.11 5.65
C PRO A 143 -29.53 11.21 6.23
N GLN A 144 -30.36 12.10 5.69
CA GLN A 144 -31.77 12.18 6.05
C GLN A 144 -32.50 10.93 5.54
N GLY A 145 -33.54 10.49 6.25
CA GLY A 145 -34.24 9.23 5.96
C GLY A 145 -33.44 7.96 6.34
N GLY A 146 -32.27 8.11 6.96
CA GLY A 146 -31.46 7.02 7.50
C GLY A 146 -31.56 6.88 9.02
N SER A 147 -30.65 6.08 9.60
CA SER A 147 -30.49 6.01 11.07
C SER A 147 -30.13 7.39 11.63
N ALA A 148 -30.74 7.77 12.76
CA ALA A 148 -30.45 9.04 13.47
C ALA A 148 -29.04 9.13 14.08
N ARG A 149 -28.16 8.14 13.82
CA ARG A 149 -26.79 8.13 14.31
C ARG A 149 -25.92 9.10 13.52
N LYS A 150 -25.21 9.98 14.24
CA LYS A 150 -24.16 10.85 13.66
C LYS A 150 -23.18 10.03 12.81
N LYS A 151 -22.68 10.63 11.73
CA LYS A 151 -21.73 10.02 10.80
C LYS A 151 -20.51 10.92 10.69
N SER A 152 -19.35 10.32 10.45
CA SER A 152 -18.19 11.10 10.04
C SER A 152 -18.28 11.46 8.55
N PRO A 153 -17.52 12.47 8.07
CA PRO A 153 -17.42 12.77 6.65
C PRO A 153 -17.04 11.55 5.80
N PHE A 154 -16.10 10.72 6.29
CA PHE A 154 -15.69 9.50 5.60
C PHE A 154 -16.80 8.43 5.59
N GLN A 155 -17.53 8.27 6.70
CA GLN A 155 -18.68 7.34 6.76
C GLN A 155 -19.80 7.76 5.81
N LEU A 156 -20.10 9.06 5.70
CA LEU A 156 -21.06 9.58 4.73
C LEU A 156 -20.66 9.22 3.31
N LEU A 157 -19.39 9.47 2.94
CA LEU A 157 -18.88 9.12 1.63
C LEU A 157 -19.08 7.61 1.36
N GLN A 158 -18.68 6.77 2.30
CA GLN A 158 -18.76 5.32 2.13
C GLN A 158 -20.21 4.83 2.00
N GLU A 159 -21.14 5.38 2.78
CA GLU A 159 -22.56 5.06 2.65
C GLU A 159 -23.16 5.52 1.32
N TYR A 160 -22.74 6.68 0.81
CA TYR A 160 -23.17 7.17 -0.50
C TYR A 160 -22.65 6.28 -1.65
N LEU A 161 -21.34 5.97 -1.66
CA LEU A 161 -20.74 5.10 -2.68
C LEU A 161 -21.39 3.70 -2.69
N ASN A 162 -21.77 3.19 -1.52
CA ASN A 162 -22.47 1.91 -1.42
C ASN A 162 -23.94 1.97 -1.86
N ALA A 163 -24.56 3.16 -1.85
CA ALA A 163 -25.96 3.36 -2.22
C ALA A 163 -26.13 3.70 -3.71
N GLU A 164 -25.15 4.36 -4.32
CA GLU A 164 -25.18 4.83 -5.72
C GLU A 164 -24.26 3.97 -6.62
N PRO A 165 -24.78 2.98 -7.37
CA PRO A 165 -23.98 2.08 -8.18
C PRO A 165 -23.16 2.78 -9.27
N ALA A 166 -23.59 3.95 -9.75
CA ALA A 166 -22.82 4.72 -10.74
C ALA A 166 -21.55 5.33 -10.12
N ALA A 167 -21.55 5.60 -8.81
CA ALA A 167 -20.46 6.24 -8.08
C ALA A 167 -19.63 5.19 -7.30
N ARG A 168 -18.76 4.48 -8.01
CA ARG A 168 -17.87 3.46 -7.41
C ARG A 168 -16.69 4.05 -6.64
N TRP A 169 -16.25 5.25 -7.00
CA TRP A 169 -15.09 5.94 -6.41
C TRP A 169 -15.48 7.34 -5.97
N GLY A 170 -14.87 7.84 -4.90
CA GLY A 170 -15.14 9.19 -4.42
C GLY A 170 -14.05 9.74 -3.53
N LEU A 171 -14.18 11.02 -3.20
CA LEU A 171 -13.22 11.77 -2.42
C LEU A 171 -13.85 12.28 -1.11
N ALA A 172 -13.06 12.33 -0.04
CA ALA A 172 -13.42 13.05 1.19
C ALA A 172 -12.28 13.99 1.58
N SER A 173 -12.59 15.22 1.97
CA SER A 173 -11.58 16.17 2.40
C SER A 173 -12.10 17.15 3.44
N ASN A 174 -11.23 17.59 4.34
CA ASN A 174 -11.46 18.72 5.24
C ASN A 174 -10.52 19.89 4.91
N GLY A 175 -9.93 19.90 3.70
CA GLY A 175 -8.89 20.83 3.29
C GLY A 175 -7.49 20.47 3.80
N ARG A 176 -7.35 19.85 4.98
CA ARG A 176 -6.04 19.40 5.52
C ARG A 176 -5.66 18.01 5.04
N ASN A 177 -6.64 17.12 4.93
CA ASN A 177 -6.48 15.77 4.41
C ASN A 177 -7.37 15.56 3.19
N LEU A 178 -6.93 14.72 2.27
CA LEU A 178 -7.71 14.27 1.12
C LEU A 178 -7.66 12.74 1.08
N ARG A 179 -8.83 12.09 1.04
CA ARG A 179 -8.96 10.64 0.93
C ARG A 179 -9.59 10.25 -0.39
N LEU A 180 -8.99 9.27 -1.06
CA LEU A 180 -9.62 8.50 -2.14
C LEU A 180 -10.18 7.20 -1.56
N ALA A 181 -11.44 6.93 -1.86
CA ALA A 181 -12.11 5.69 -1.46
C ALA A 181 -12.95 5.11 -2.58
N ARG A 182 -13.38 3.87 -2.34
CA ARG A 182 -14.23 3.08 -3.23
C ARG A 182 -15.42 2.54 -2.44
N ASP A 183 -16.53 2.23 -3.11
CA ASP A 183 -17.57 1.36 -2.57
C ASP A 183 -16.96 0.09 -1.92
N ALA A 184 -17.53 -0.31 -0.79
CA ALA A 184 -17.02 -1.38 0.07
C ALA A 184 -18.16 -2.28 0.54
N ALA A 185 -17.95 -3.59 0.46
CA ALA A 185 -18.94 -4.57 0.92
C ALA A 185 -19.18 -4.53 2.44
N THR A 186 -18.23 -3.99 3.22
CA THR A 186 -18.37 -3.81 4.67
C THR A 186 -17.91 -2.41 5.09
N LEU A 187 -18.64 -1.81 6.03
CA LEU A 187 -18.30 -0.52 6.65
C LEU A 187 -17.40 -0.68 7.88
N THR A 188 -17.12 -1.91 8.33
CA THR A 188 -16.34 -2.17 9.55
C THR A 188 -14.83 -2.16 9.33
N ARG A 189 -14.39 -2.21 8.08
CA ARG A 189 -12.98 -2.20 7.68
C ARG A 189 -12.79 -1.10 6.65
N PRO A 190 -12.44 0.13 7.07
CA PRO A 190 -12.26 1.23 6.15
C PRO A 190 -11.13 0.90 5.18
N SER A 191 -11.25 1.41 3.95
CA SER A 191 -10.18 1.31 2.99
C SER A 191 -10.11 2.56 2.14
N PHE A 192 -8.95 3.21 2.16
CA PHE A 192 -8.72 4.49 1.48
C PHE A 192 -7.22 4.73 1.28
N ILE A 193 -6.90 5.65 0.38
CA ILE A 193 -5.59 6.29 0.31
C ILE A 193 -5.79 7.72 0.80
N GLU A 194 -5.06 8.10 1.82
CA GLU A 194 -5.07 9.44 2.40
C GLU A 194 -3.80 10.19 2.06
N PHE A 195 -3.97 11.48 1.82
CA PHE A 195 -2.91 12.45 1.59
C PHE A 195 -3.02 13.55 2.66
N ASP A 196 -1.93 13.80 3.37
CA ASP A 196 -1.78 14.93 4.29
C ASP A 196 -1.36 16.18 3.49
N LEU A 197 -2.36 16.95 3.07
CA LEU A 197 -2.15 18.18 2.30
C LEU A 197 -1.50 19.28 3.14
N GLU A 198 -1.80 19.33 4.45
CA GLU A 198 -1.24 20.31 5.38
C GLU A 198 0.28 20.19 5.45
N THR A 199 0.80 18.98 5.70
CA THR A 199 2.24 18.73 5.71
C THR A 199 2.84 18.89 4.31
N MET A 200 2.19 18.32 3.29
CA MET A 200 2.70 18.31 1.91
C MET A 200 2.88 19.72 1.34
N LEU A 201 1.86 20.57 1.45
CA LEU A 201 1.87 21.92 0.90
C LEU A 201 2.53 22.92 1.85
N GLY A 202 2.32 22.78 3.16
CA GLY A 202 2.91 23.64 4.19
C GLY A 202 4.43 23.51 4.30
N GLN A 203 4.98 22.30 4.12
CA GLN A 203 6.43 22.06 4.10
C GLN A 203 7.02 21.98 2.69
N ALA A 204 6.24 22.29 1.67
CA ALA A 204 6.67 22.28 0.26
C ALA A 204 7.32 20.95 -0.19
N ARG A 205 6.73 19.81 0.20
CA ARG A 205 7.22 18.46 -0.15
C ARG A 205 6.86 18.10 -1.60
N TYR A 206 7.68 18.56 -2.54
CA TYR A 206 7.47 18.29 -3.97
C TYR A 206 7.37 16.80 -4.35
N PRO A 207 8.24 15.88 -3.84
CA PRO A 207 8.15 14.46 -4.19
C PRO A 207 6.80 13.84 -3.82
N ASP A 208 6.29 14.16 -2.63
CA ASP A 208 4.99 13.69 -2.13
C ASP A 208 3.84 14.28 -2.96
N PHE A 209 3.91 15.57 -3.32
CA PHE A 209 2.93 16.18 -4.22
C PHE A 209 2.94 15.54 -5.61
N ALA A 210 4.12 15.25 -6.16
CA ALA A 210 4.22 14.56 -7.44
C ALA A 210 3.54 13.18 -7.40
N ALA A 211 3.66 12.46 -6.28
CA ALA A 211 2.93 11.21 -6.06
C ALA A 211 1.41 11.44 -6.01
N LEU A 212 0.95 12.41 -5.22
CA LEU A 212 -0.47 12.79 -5.16
C LEU A 212 -1.03 13.12 -6.54
N TRP A 213 -0.33 13.98 -7.29
CA TRP A 213 -0.76 14.43 -8.61
C TRP A 213 -0.91 13.24 -9.57
N ARG A 214 0.08 12.34 -9.62
CA ARG A 214 0.00 11.12 -10.45
C ARG A 214 -1.16 10.20 -10.06
N LEU A 215 -1.46 10.13 -8.75
CA LEU A 215 -2.51 9.28 -8.22
C LEU A 215 -3.90 9.88 -8.37
N LEU A 216 -4.06 11.20 -8.33
CA LEU A 216 -5.36 11.87 -8.25
C LEU A 216 -5.70 12.83 -9.40
N HIS A 217 -4.81 13.05 -10.36
CA HIS A 217 -5.10 13.88 -11.54
C HIS A 217 -6.43 13.47 -12.20
N ALA A 218 -7.18 14.42 -12.75
CA ALA A 218 -8.52 14.19 -13.28
C ALA A 218 -8.60 13.09 -14.35
N SER A 219 -7.52 12.89 -15.11
CA SER A 219 -7.43 11.80 -16.09
C SER A 219 -7.55 10.40 -15.48
N ARG A 220 -7.31 10.26 -14.17
CA ARG A 220 -7.50 9.00 -13.44
C ARG A 220 -8.98 8.65 -13.29
N ALA A 221 -9.83 9.66 -13.15
CA ALA A 221 -11.27 9.53 -13.00
C ALA A 221 -12.04 9.47 -14.32
N SER A 222 -11.53 10.10 -15.39
CA SER A 222 -12.26 10.30 -16.65
C SER A 222 -12.15 9.16 -17.66
N ARG A 223 -11.30 8.16 -17.42
CA ARG A 223 -11.12 7.02 -18.33
C ARG A 223 -12.40 6.17 -18.43
N THR A 224 -12.73 5.75 -19.65
CA THR A 224 -13.82 4.80 -19.95
C THR A 224 -13.28 3.44 -20.43
N PRO A 225 -13.99 2.32 -20.21
CA PRO A 225 -15.26 2.21 -19.48
C PRO A 225 -15.11 2.38 -17.96
N GLU A 226 -13.89 2.28 -17.43
CA GLU A 226 -13.62 2.32 -15.99
C GLU A 226 -12.46 3.28 -15.67
N PRO A 227 -12.51 3.98 -14.52
CA PRO A 227 -11.41 4.80 -14.00
C PRO A 227 -10.09 4.02 -13.91
N VAL A 228 -8.97 4.73 -13.98
CA VAL A 228 -7.62 4.14 -13.89
C VAL A 228 -7.42 3.42 -12.55
N TRP A 229 -8.01 3.92 -11.46
CA TRP A 229 -7.92 3.25 -10.16
C TRP A 229 -8.53 1.85 -10.15
N GLU A 230 -9.58 1.63 -10.94
CA GLU A 230 -10.20 0.31 -11.09
C GLU A 230 -9.30 -0.64 -11.89
N LEU A 231 -8.69 -0.13 -12.96
CA LEU A 231 -7.71 -0.86 -13.75
C LEU A 231 -6.53 -1.30 -12.87
N TRP A 232 -5.96 -0.38 -12.10
CA TRP A 232 -4.89 -0.69 -11.15
C TRP A 232 -5.33 -1.74 -10.13
N ARG A 233 -6.51 -1.59 -9.52
CA ARG A 233 -7.01 -2.61 -8.59
C ARG A 233 -7.09 -4.00 -9.24
N ALA A 234 -7.58 -4.08 -10.48
CA ALA A 234 -7.66 -5.33 -11.24
C ALA A 234 -6.28 -5.87 -11.66
N ASP A 235 -5.32 -5.02 -12.01
CA ASP A 235 -3.92 -5.38 -12.27
C ASP A 235 -3.30 -6.02 -11.02
N GLY A 236 -3.44 -5.36 -9.86
CA GLY A 236 -2.93 -5.85 -8.58
C GLY A 236 -3.56 -7.18 -8.18
N GLN A 237 -4.87 -7.35 -8.34
CA GLN A 237 -5.51 -8.64 -8.05
C GLN A 237 -4.98 -9.78 -8.93
N ARG A 238 -4.73 -9.51 -10.22
CA ARG A 238 -4.15 -10.49 -11.16
C ARG A 238 -2.70 -10.81 -10.82
N GLU A 239 -1.89 -9.80 -10.52
CA GLU A 239 -0.49 -9.99 -10.12
C GLU A 239 -0.41 -10.77 -8.80
N GLY A 240 -1.20 -10.40 -7.80
CA GLY A 240 -1.29 -11.11 -6.53
C GLY A 240 -1.77 -12.56 -6.68
N ALA A 241 -2.72 -12.84 -7.59
CA ALA A 241 -3.14 -14.21 -7.89
C ALA A 241 -2.01 -15.03 -8.53
N ARG A 242 -1.28 -14.45 -9.49
CA ARG A 242 -0.12 -15.10 -10.13
C ARG A 242 1.00 -15.40 -9.14
N VAL A 243 1.31 -14.45 -8.25
CA VAL A 243 2.33 -14.64 -7.21
C VAL A 243 1.92 -15.75 -6.25
N ARG A 244 0.65 -15.79 -5.82
CA ARG A 244 0.13 -16.88 -4.96
C ARG A 244 0.21 -18.24 -5.65
N GLU A 245 -0.16 -18.31 -6.92
CA GLU A 245 -0.10 -19.57 -7.68
C GLU A 245 1.35 -20.04 -7.89
N GLY A 246 2.26 -19.12 -8.23
CA GLY A 246 3.69 -19.41 -8.31
C GLY A 246 4.27 -19.88 -6.98
N LEU A 247 3.85 -19.27 -5.86
CA LEU A 247 4.24 -19.70 -4.52
C LEU A 247 3.73 -21.10 -4.21
N ARG A 248 2.49 -21.44 -4.59
CA ARG A 248 1.93 -22.79 -4.42
C ARG A 248 2.79 -23.84 -5.13
N ILE A 249 3.11 -23.62 -6.40
CA ILE A 249 3.95 -24.52 -7.19
C ILE A 249 5.36 -24.63 -6.58
N GLY A 250 5.95 -23.50 -6.17
CA GLY A 250 7.28 -23.48 -5.55
C GLY A 250 7.32 -24.20 -4.21
N VAL A 251 6.29 -24.04 -3.37
CA VAL A 251 6.16 -24.75 -2.09
C VAL A 251 6.01 -26.25 -2.30
N GLU A 252 5.16 -26.67 -3.23
CA GLU A 252 4.97 -28.09 -3.56
C GLU A 252 6.29 -28.73 -4.01
N ALA A 253 6.99 -28.10 -4.95
CA ALA A 253 8.29 -28.56 -5.44
C ALA A 253 9.35 -28.60 -4.32
N ALA A 254 9.36 -27.60 -3.43
CA ALA A 254 10.29 -27.55 -2.31
C ALA A 254 10.01 -28.68 -1.30
N LEU A 255 8.75 -28.94 -0.96
CA LEU A 255 8.36 -30.03 -0.06
C LEU A 255 8.81 -31.40 -0.59
N VAL A 256 8.57 -31.67 -1.88
CA VAL A 256 9.03 -32.90 -2.52
C VAL A 256 10.55 -32.99 -2.55
N THR A 257 11.22 -31.93 -3.02
CA THR A 257 12.69 -31.92 -3.17
C THR A 257 13.42 -32.07 -1.84
N LEU A 258 13.00 -31.32 -0.82
CA LEU A 258 13.57 -31.39 0.53
C LEU A 258 13.24 -32.73 1.18
N GLY A 259 11.99 -33.19 1.07
CA GLY A 259 11.55 -34.46 1.64
C GLY A 259 12.35 -35.64 1.07
N GLU A 260 12.41 -35.76 -0.25
CA GLU A 260 13.22 -36.79 -0.89
C GLU A 260 14.71 -36.64 -0.58
N GLY A 261 15.23 -35.41 -0.58
CA GLY A 261 16.63 -35.12 -0.28
C GLY A 261 17.03 -35.61 1.11
N PHE A 262 16.22 -35.31 2.13
CA PHE A 262 16.48 -35.78 3.49
C PHE A 262 16.38 -37.29 3.62
N LEU A 263 15.45 -37.95 2.93
CA LEU A 263 15.34 -39.41 2.97
C LEU A 263 16.50 -40.11 2.25
N LYS A 264 16.98 -39.53 1.13
CA LYS A 264 18.09 -40.08 0.33
C LYS A 264 19.46 -39.88 0.99
N HIS A 265 19.63 -38.84 1.81
CA HIS A 265 20.94 -38.53 2.39
C HIS A 265 21.47 -39.67 3.29
N PRO A 266 22.71 -40.17 3.11
CA PRO A 266 23.22 -41.31 3.86
C PRO A 266 23.19 -41.13 5.39
N ALA A 267 23.53 -39.92 5.86
CA ALA A 267 23.58 -39.61 7.30
C ALA A 267 22.19 -39.59 7.98
N ASN A 268 21.09 -39.55 7.22
CA ASN A 268 19.72 -39.52 7.74
C ASN A 268 19.11 -40.92 7.93
N GLU A 269 19.94 -41.93 8.17
CA GLU A 269 19.49 -43.27 8.57
C GLU A 269 18.54 -43.25 9.79
N PRO A 270 18.77 -42.44 10.85
CA PRO A 270 17.83 -42.35 11.97
C PRO A 270 16.43 -41.90 11.56
N LEU A 271 16.32 -40.93 10.64
CA LEU A 271 15.04 -40.45 10.12
C LEU A 271 14.30 -41.58 9.37
N ARG A 272 15.00 -42.32 8.50
CA ARG A 272 14.41 -43.45 7.78
C ARG A 272 13.91 -44.53 8.74
N ARG A 273 14.69 -44.87 9.76
CA ARG A 273 14.28 -45.85 10.79
C ARG A 273 13.04 -45.41 11.55
N ALA A 274 12.98 -44.15 11.99
CA ALA A 274 11.81 -43.62 12.69
C ALA A 274 10.53 -43.70 11.84
N LEU A 275 10.62 -43.45 10.53
CA LEU A 275 9.50 -43.60 9.61
C LEU A 275 9.10 -45.07 9.38
N ILE A 276 10.06 -45.98 9.27
CA ILE A 276 9.80 -47.42 9.07
C ILE A 276 9.19 -48.04 10.34
N ALA A 277 9.72 -47.68 11.51
CA ALA A 277 9.23 -48.16 12.81
C ALA A 277 7.86 -47.57 13.19
N GLY A 278 7.46 -46.46 12.57
CA GLY A 278 6.20 -45.77 12.85
C GLY A 278 6.27 -44.73 13.97
N ASP A 279 7.46 -44.52 14.56
CA ASP A 279 7.70 -43.49 15.58
C ASP A 279 7.49 -42.07 15.04
N LEU A 280 7.72 -41.88 13.74
CA LEU A 280 7.37 -40.66 13.00
C LEU A 280 6.32 -41.00 11.94
N THR A 281 5.16 -40.34 12.01
CA THR A 281 4.13 -40.51 10.97
C THR A 281 4.47 -39.71 9.72
N ARG A 282 3.93 -40.13 8.57
CA ARG A 282 4.06 -39.37 7.30
C ARG A 282 3.53 -37.95 7.42
N GLN A 283 2.42 -37.78 8.16
CA GLN A 283 1.82 -36.48 8.42
C GLN A 283 2.74 -35.59 9.27
N ALA A 284 3.30 -36.11 10.35
CA ALA A 284 4.25 -35.36 11.19
C ALA A 284 5.50 -34.96 10.40
N TYR A 285 6.02 -35.85 9.54
CA TYR A 285 7.14 -35.52 8.66
C TYR A 285 6.80 -34.41 7.67
N PHE A 286 5.62 -34.47 7.04
CA PHE A 286 5.12 -33.41 6.17
C PHE A 286 5.00 -32.07 6.90
N GLU A 287 4.51 -32.06 8.14
CA GLU A 287 4.41 -30.83 8.94
C GLU A 287 5.79 -30.22 9.26
N GLU A 288 6.81 -31.04 9.54
CA GLU A 288 8.18 -30.55 9.71
C GLU A 288 8.75 -29.95 8.42
N LEU A 289 8.52 -30.58 7.28
CA LEU A 289 8.90 -30.02 5.97
C LEU A 289 8.18 -28.69 5.71
N LEU A 290 6.90 -28.59 6.08
CA LEU A 290 6.12 -27.36 5.92
C LEU A 290 6.66 -26.23 6.81
N ARG A 291 6.97 -26.53 8.08
CA ARG A 291 7.62 -25.58 9.00
C ARG A 291 8.96 -25.08 8.43
N LEU A 292 9.77 -25.98 7.86
CA LEU A 292 11.03 -25.63 7.21
C LEU A 292 10.81 -24.72 6.00
N VAL A 293 9.87 -25.04 5.11
CA VAL A 293 9.57 -24.21 3.94
C VAL A 293 9.08 -22.81 4.36
N TYR A 294 8.24 -22.70 5.39
CA TYR A 294 7.82 -21.40 5.93
C TYR A 294 8.99 -20.59 6.50
N ARG A 295 9.94 -21.23 7.21
CA ARG A 295 11.17 -20.57 7.68
C ARG A 295 11.99 -20.01 6.52
N LEU A 296 12.11 -20.77 5.43
CA LEU A 296 12.82 -20.33 4.23
C LEU A 296 12.11 -19.15 3.54
N ILE A 297 10.78 -19.23 3.35
CA ILE A 297 10.00 -18.13 2.76
C ILE A 297 10.14 -16.85 3.58
N PHE A 298 10.02 -16.97 4.91
CA PHE A 298 10.21 -15.85 5.81
C PHE A 298 11.60 -15.25 5.64
N LEU A 299 12.66 -16.09 5.69
CA LEU A 299 14.04 -15.64 5.54
C LEU A 299 14.28 -14.94 4.19
N PHE A 300 13.78 -15.49 3.09
CA PHE A 300 13.88 -14.87 1.77
C PHE A 300 13.19 -13.51 1.74
N ALA A 301 12.00 -13.39 2.33
CA ALA A 301 11.24 -12.14 2.34
C ALA A 301 11.92 -11.05 3.19
N VAL A 302 12.46 -11.39 4.36
CA VAL A 302 13.15 -10.40 5.21
C VAL A 302 14.53 -10.01 4.68
N GLU A 303 15.25 -10.94 4.03
CA GLU A 303 16.53 -10.66 3.40
C GLU A 303 16.36 -9.75 2.17
N GLU A 304 15.41 -10.04 1.28
CA GLU A 304 15.16 -9.24 0.06
C GLU A 304 14.70 -7.81 0.40
N ARG A 305 13.95 -7.64 1.50
CA ARG A 305 13.51 -6.32 1.99
C ARG A 305 14.56 -5.57 2.82
N GLY A 306 15.73 -6.16 3.08
CA GLY A 306 16.76 -5.56 3.92
C GLY A 306 16.36 -5.43 5.39
N LEU A 307 15.39 -6.21 5.87
CA LEU A 307 14.84 -6.14 7.23
C LEU A 307 15.47 -7.13 8.20
N LEU A 308 16.33 -8.03 7.71
CA LEU A 308 16.94 -9.08 8.52
C LEU A 308 17.92 -8.54 9.57
N HIS A 309 18.67 -7.49 9.23
CA HIS A 309 19.75 -6.98 10.07
C HIS A 309 19.29 -5.78 10.91
N PRO A 310 19.81 -5.63 12.14
CA PRO A 310 19.59 -4.42 12.93
C PRO A 310 20.10 -3.17 12.21
N ALA A 311 19.40 -2.05 12.42
CA ALA A 311 19.80 -0.73 11.95
C ALA A 311 20.98 -0.20 12.78
N ASP A 312 22.17 -0.75 12.52
CA ASP A 312 23.45 -0.34 13.10
C ASP A 312 24.46 -0.06 11.98
N ASP A 313 24.93 1.18 11.88
CA ASP A 313 25.87 1.64 10.86
C ASP A 313 27.34 1.59 11.30
N SER A 314 27.64 0.94 12.43
CA SER A 314 29.01 0.75 12.88
C SER A 314 29.83 -0.03 11.82
N PRO A 315 31.13 0.30 11.66
CA PRO A 315 32.00 -0.44 10.73
C PRO A 315 32.04 -1.95 11.00
N ALA A 316 31.91 -2.35 12.28
CA ALA A 316 31.84 -3.74 12.69
C ALA A 316 30.55 -4.42 12.22
N ALA A 317 29.39 -3.79 12.38
CA ALA A 317 28.12 -4.32 11.88
C ALA A 317 28.09 -4.40 10.35
N ALA A 318 28.66 -3.40 9.66
CA ALA A 318 28.82 -3.43 8.21
C ALA A 318 29.70 -4.60 7.72
N ALA A 319 30.80 -4.89 8.43
CA ALA A 319 31.66 -6.03 8.13
C ALA A 319 30.94 -7.37 8.38
N ALA A 320 30.21 -7.50 9.50
CA ALA A 320 29.43 -8.69 9.83
C ALA A 320 28.30 -8.96 8.80
N ARG A 321 27.58 -7.92 8.36
CA ARG A 321 26.59 -8.01 7.26
C ARG A 321 27.23 -8.49 5.96
N ARG A 322 28.44 -8.03 5.64
CA ARG A 322 29.17 -8.48 4.46
C ARG A 322 29.54 -9.96 4.53
N ILE A 323 29.99 -10.43 5.70
CA ILE A 323 30.28 -11.86 5.94
C ILE A 323 29.00 -12.69 5.76
N TYR A 324 27.88 -12.25 6.33
CA TYR A 324 26.59 -12.91 6.12
C TYR A 324 26.23 -12.96 4.64
N ALA A 325 26.20 -11.83 3.94
CA ALA A 325 25.80 -11.75 2.53
C ALA A 325 26.66 -12.66 1.62
N GLN A 326 27.97 -12.75 1.87
CA GLN A 326 28.89 -13.57 1.07
C GLN A 326 28.83 -15.06 1.45
N GLY A 327 28.79 -15.38 2.74
CA GLY A 327 28.96 -16.74 3.26
C GLY A 327 27.69 -17.49 3.64
N TYR A 328 26.59 -16.79 3.94
CA TYR A 328 25.39 -17.38 4.55
C TYR A 328 24.06 -16.95 3.92
N GLY A 329 24.03 -15.79 3.24
CA GLY A 329 22.82 -15.22 2.66
C GLY A 329 22.15 -16.12 1.64
N ALA A 330 20.82 -16.16 1.68
CA ALA A 330 19.99 -16.93 0.76
C ALA A 330 20.15 -16.45 -0.69
N ARG A 331 20.50 -15.18 -0.90
CA ARG A 331 20.82 -14.63 -2.23
C ARG A 331 21.85 -15.47 -2.98
N ARG A 332 22.89 -15.99 -2.30
CA ARG A 332 23.90 -16.84 -2.93
C ARG A 332 23.32 -18.15 -3.44
N LEU A 333 22.39 -18.76 -2.69
CA LEU A 333 21.70 -19.98 -3.11
C LEU A 333 20.87 -19.71 -4.37
N ARG A 334 20.14 -18.59 -4.41
CA ARG A 334 19.40 -18.14 -5.61
C ARG A 334 20.33 -17.98 -6.82
N GLU A 335 21.46 -17.29 -6.65
CA GLU A 335 22.44 -17.08 -7.72
C GLU A 335 23.08 -18.39 -8.20
N ARG A 336 23.33 -19.36 -7.30
CA ARG A 336 23.81 -20.70 -7.67
C ARG A 336 22.76 -21.49 -8.46
N CYS A 337 21.49 -21.47 -8.06
CA CYS A 337 20.41 -22.18 -8.77
C CYS A 337 20.27 -21.73 -10.23
N LEU A 338 20.59 -20.48 -10.55
CA LEU A 338 20.55 -19.95 -11.92
C LEU A 338 21.71 -20.45 -12.79
N ARG A 339 22.77 -21.04 -12.22
CA ARG A 339 23.93 -21.55 -12.94
C ARG A 339 23.78 -23.07 -13.16
N ARG A 340 23.74 -23.52 -14.41
CA ARG A 340 23.54 -24.93 -14.81
C ARG A 340 24.55 -25.94 -14.23
N LEU A 341 25.71 -25.49 -13.73
CA LEU A 341 26.80 -26.33 -13.22
C LEU A 341 26.78 -26.55 -11.69
N ALA A 342 25.81 -26.01 -10.96
CA ALA A 342 25.82 -26.00 -9.49
C ALA A 342 25.16 -27.23 -8.83
N ARG A 343 25.35 -28.44 -9.39
CA ARG A 343 24.87 -29.69 -8.78
C ARG A 343 26.07 -30.52 -8.34
N ASP A 344 26.27 -30.61 -7.03
CA ASP A 344 27.20 -31.52 -6.39
C ASP A 344 26.47 -32.35 -5.31
N ALA A 345 27.18 -33.27 -4.66
CA ALA A 345 26.63 -34.16 -3.64
C ALA A 345 26.96 -33.69 -2.20
N HIS A 346 27.47 -32.47 -2.04
CA HIS A 346 27.86 -31.95 -0.74
C HIS A 346 26.65 -31.38 0.02
N ASP A 347 26.67 -31.50 1.34
CA ASP A 347 25.63 -30.97 2.23
C ASP A 347 26.04 -29.64 2.89
N ASP A 348 27.15 -29.03 2.45
CA ASP A 348 27.71 -27.78 2.98
C ASP A 348 26.72 -26.61 2.91
N LEU A 349 25.95 -26.52 1.81
CA LEU A 349 24.90 -25.52 1.65
C LEU A 349 23.78 -25.70 2.68
N TRP A 350 23.43 -26.95 3.02
CA TRP A 350 22.45 -27.25 4.05
C TRP A 350 23.01 -26.91 5.45
N GLN A 351 24.26 -27.26 5.73
CA GLN A 351 24.91 -26.93 7.00
C GLN A 351 25.00 -25.41 7.22
N ALA A 352 25.32 -24.64 6.18
CA ALA A 352 25.30 -23.18 6.23
C ALA A 352 23.91 -22.63 6.58
N GLN A 353 22.85 -23.21 6.01
CA GLN A 353 21.48 -22.81 6.32
C GLN A 353 21.09 -23.15 7.77
N VAL A 354 21.55 -24.29 8.30
CA VAL A 354 21.36 -24.68 9.71
C VAL A 354 22.03 -23.68 10.65
N ILE A 355 23.23 -23.20 10.31
CA ILE A 355 23.92 -22.14 11.08
C ILE A 355 23.06 -20.88 11.14
N VAL A 356 22.49 -20.44 10.02
CA VAL A 356 21.60 -19.27 9.99
C VAL A 356 20.37 -19.47 10.87
N PHE A 357 19.71 -20.63 10.81
CA PHE A 357 18.54 -20.89 11.65
C PHE A 357 18.88 -20.87 13.15
N ARG A 358 20.02 -21.44 13.53
CA ARG A 358 20.49 -21.39 14.94
C ARG A 358 20.83 -19.96 15.36
N ALA A 359 21.55 -19.24 14.50
CA ALA A 359 21.88 -17.83 14.73
C ALA A 359 20.63 -16.96 14.87
N LEU A 360 19.55 -17.24 14.14
CA LEU A 360 18.30 -16.48 14.28
C LEU A 360 17.49 -16.88 15.52
N ALA A 361 17.66 -18.08 16.06
CA ALA A 361 17.02 -18.45 17.32
C ALA A 361 17.63 -17.70 18.52
N THR A 362 18.97 -17.60 18.56
CA THR A 362 19.70 -17.06 19.73
C THR A 362 20.34 -15.69 19.52
N GLY A 363 20.41 -15.22 18.28
CA GLY A 363 21.24 -14.08 17.86
C GLY A 363 22.68 -14.51 17.55
N GLU A 364 23.31 -13.84 16.58
CA GLU A 364 24.73 -14.01 16.24
C GLU A 364 25.34 -12.67 15.77
N PRO A 365 26.06 -11.96 16.66
CA PRO A 365 26.69 -10.68 16.34
C PRO A 365 27.70 -10.75 15.20
N ARG A 366 28.42 -11.87 15.02
CA ARG A 366 29.43 -12.03 13.96
C ARG A 366 28.83 -12.04 12.55
N LEU A 367 27.53 -12.32 12.46
CA LEU A 367 26.75 -12.28 11.22
C LEU A 367 25.75 -11.11 11.19
N ALA A 368 25.76 -10.25 12.22
CA ALA A 368 24.77 -9.20 12.44
C ALA A 368 23.32 -9.73 12.40
N LEU A 369 23.10 -10.94 12.94
CA LEU A 369 21.78 -11.56 13.00
C LEU A 369 21.14 -11.34 14.38
N PRO A 370 19.91 -10.83 14.45
CA PRO A 370 19.19 -10.68 15.71
C PRO A 370 18.60 -12.01 16.17
N ALA A 371 18.27 -12.11 17.46
CA ALA A 371 17.45 -13.19 17.98
C ALA A 371 15.98 -12.92 17.64
N LEU A 372 15.36 -13.81 16.86
CA LEU A 372 13.95 -13.75 16.47
C LEU A 372 13.04 -14.65 17.32
N GLY A 373 13.64 -15.55 18.13
CA GLY A 373 12.92 -16.55 18.93
C GLY A 373 12.86 -17.91 18.26
#